data_AF-A0ABD3X8B7-F1
#
_entry.id   AF-A0ABD3X8B7-F1
#
_cell.length_a   1.000
_cell.length_b   1.000
_cell.length_c   1.000
_cell.angle_alpha   90.00
_cell.angle_beta   90.00
_cell.angle_gamma   90.00
#
_symmetry.space_group_name_H-M   'P 1'
#
loop_
_entity.id
_entity.type
_entity.pdbx_description
1 polymer ?
#
loop_
_entity_poly.entity_id
_entity_poly.type
_entity_poly.pdbx_seq_one_letter_code
_entity_poly.pdbx_strand_id
1 'polypeptide(L)'
;AFGYFECTHDITSYCKAKPFEYTGKKTPLAVRFSTVGGESGSADTARDARGFAVKFYTEDGIWDLVGINSPIFPIRDPMLFPSFIHTQKRNPQTHLKCQDAVDQNKLDMVSEDAVDQNKLDTVSGCCRPEQVGYGVMML
;
A
#
# COMPACT_ATOMS: atom_id res chain seq x y z
N ALA A 1 -1.71 -4.09 -15.95
CA ALA A 1 -2.40 -3.45 -17.09
C ALA A 1 -1.54 -2.34 -17.63
N PHE A 2 -1.60 -2.05 -18.93
CA PHE A 2 -0.84 -0.96 -19.57
C PHE A 2 -1.75 0.23 -19.85
N GLY A 3 -1.20 1.43 -19.77
CA GLY A 3 -1.92 2.67 -20.02
C GLY A 3 -0.97 3.84 -20.20
N TYR A 4 -1.50 5.05 -20.06
CA TYR A 4 -0.71 6.28 -20.10
C TYR A 4 -1.21 7.26 -19.04
N PHE A 5 -0.29 8.09 -18.55
CA PHE A 5 -0.59 9.28 -17.75
C PHE A 5 -0.53 10.51 -18.64
N GLU A 6 -1.48 11.43 -18.50
CA GLU A 6 -1.51 12.70 -19.22
C GLU A 6 -1.45 13.86 -18.21
N CYS A 7 -0.47 14.74 -18.38
CA CYS A 7 -0.33 15.92 -17.54
C CYS A 7 -1.42 16.96 -17.91
N THR A 8 -2.33 17.29 -17.00
CA THR A 8 -3.47 18.17 -17.30
C THR A 8 -3.21 19.65 -16.99
N HIS A 9 -2.26 19.94 -16.11
CA HIS A 9 -1.96 21.30 -15.65
C HIS A 9 -0.44 21.46 -15.53
N ASP A 10 0.04 22.68 -15.75
CA ASP A 10 1.46 23.00 -15.59
C ASP A 10 1.86 23.00 -14.11
N ILE A 11 2.87 22.20 -13.77
CA ILE A 11 3.44 22.10 -12.41
C ILE A 11 4.97 22.25 -12.43
N THR A 12 5.53 22.77 -13.53
CA THR A 12 6.98 22.93 -13.73
C THR A 12 7.66 23.82 -12.69
N SER A 13 6.88 24.67 -12.00
CA SER A 13 7.34 25.48 -10.86
C SER A 13 7.68 24.65 -9.62
N TYR A 14 7.06 23.47 -9.45
CA TYR A 14 7.21 22.63 -8.26
C TYR A 14 8.07 21.39 -8.51
N CYS A 15 7.97 20.79 -9.71
CA CYS A 15 8.61 19.53 -10.02
C CYS A 15 9.26 19.57 -11.39
N LYS A 16 10.51 19.09 -11.46
CA LYS A 16 11.28 18.97 -12.71
C LYS A 16 11.18 17.56 -13.33
N ALA A 17 10.33 16.69 -12.80
CA ALA A 17 10.22 15.31 -13.28
C ALA A 17 9.58 15.28 -14.68
N LYS A 18 10.13 14.42 -15.55
CA LYS A 18 9.73 14.29 -16.95
C LYS A 18 8.26 14.01 -17.21
N PRO A 19 7.53 13.22 -16.39
CA PRO A 19 6.10 13.03 -16.60
C PRO A 19 5.27 14.32 -16.58
N PHE A 20 5.80 15.39 -15.97
CA PHE A 20 5.09 16.65 -15.72
C PHE A 20 5.65 17.84 -16.50
N GLU A 21 6.52 17.59 -17.47
CA GLU A 21 7.32 18.62 -18.17
C GLU A 21 6.47 19.66 -18.91
N TYR A 22 5.33 19.26 -19.49
CA TYR A 22 4.39 20.16 -20.15
C TYR A 22 2.97 19.58 -20.15
N THR A 23 1.97 20.47 -20.21
CA THR A 23 0.56 20.08 -20.31
C THR A 23 0.28 19.31 -21.60
N GLY A 24 -0.41 18.18 -21.49
CA GLY A 24 -0.70 17.25 -22.59
C GLY A 24 0.39 16.20 -22.84
N LYS A 25 1.50 16.20 -22.09
CA LYS A 25 2.51 15.14 -22.19
C LYS A 25 1.91 13.80 -21.78
N LYS A 26 2.01 12.79 -22.65
CA LYS A 26 1.58 11.41 -22.39
C LYS A 26 2.78 10.54 -22.03
N THR A 27 2.78 10.01 -20.82
CA THR A 27 3.82 9.11 -20.32
C THR A 27 3.27 7.68 -20.26
N PRO A 28 3.86 6.70 -20.97
CA PRO A 28 3.44 5.31 -20.88
C PRO A 28 3.64 4.78 -19.47
N LEU A 29 2.71 3.96 -18.99
CA LEU A 29 2.81 3.34 -17.67
C LEU A 29 2.22 1.93 -17.62
N ALA A 30 2.66 1.19 -16.61
CA ALA A 30 2.08 -0.09 -16.24
C ALA A 30 1.60 -0.04 -14.78
N VAL A 31 0.39 -0.55 -14.54
CA VAL A 31 -0.21 -0.63 -13.19
C VAL A 31 -0.36 -2.08 -12.76
N ARG A 32 -0.03 -2.34 -11.49
CA ARG A 32 -0.27 -3.61 -10.81
C ARG A 32 -1.04 -3.39 -9.51
N PHE A 33 -2.14 -4.14 -9.37
CA PHE A 33 -2.89 -4.27 -8.14
C PHE A 33 -2.54 -5.59 -7.45
N SER A 34 -2.52 -5.61 -6.12
CA SER A 34 -2.23 -6.83 -5.36
C SER A 34 -2.87 -6.84 -3.98
N THR A 35 -3.05 -8.04 -3.43
CA THR A 35 -3.23 -8.27 -1.98
C THR A 35 -1.85 -8.31 -1.28
N VAL A 36 -1.81 -8.29 0.05
CA VAL A 36 -0.57 -8.22 0.86
C VAL A 36 -0.32 -9.49 1.66
N GLY A 37 -1.29 -9.91 2.46
CA GLY A 37 -1.20 -11.13 3.29
C GLY A 37 -1.52 -12.42 2.53
N GLY A 38 -2.19 -12.32 1.39
CA GLY A 38 -2.54 -13.45 0.53
C GLY A 38 -1.36 -14.03 -0.25
N GLU A 39 -1.27 -15.36 -0.30
CA GLU A 39 -0.34 -16.07 -1.21
C GLU A 39 -0.86 -16.06 -2.66
N SER A 40 -0.02 -16.45 -3.60
CA SER A 40 -0.44 -16.68 -4.99
C SER A 40 -1.56 -17.73 -5.02
N GLY A 41 -2.71 -17.37 -5.59
CA GLY A 41 -3.91 -18.21 -5.61
C GLY A 41 -4.89 -17.98 -4.45
N SER A 42 -4.63 -17.00 -3.58
CA SER A 42 -5.62 -16.51 -2.61
C SER A 42 -6.75 -15.72 -3.28
N ALA A 43 -7.91 -15.64 -2.62
CA ALA A 43 -9.06 -14.94 -3.17
C ALA A 43 -8.86 -13.42 -3.25
N ASP A 44 -9.19 -12.82 -4.40
CA ASP A 44 -9.07 -11.37 -4.63
C ASP A 44 -9.97 -10.52 -3.73
N THR A 45 -11.05 -11.12 -3.20
CA THR A 45 -12.04 -10.45 -2.34
C THR A 45 -11.72 -10.55 -0.86
N ALA A 46 -10.60 -11.17 -0.46
CA ALA A 46 -10.22 -11.30 0.94
C ALA A 46 -9.98 -9.91 1.59
N ARG A 47 -10.47 -9.70 2.81
CA ARG A 47 -10.24 -8.44 3.54
C ARG A 47 -8.76 -8.29 3.86
N ASP A 48 -8.11 -7.35 3.18
CA ASP A 48 -6.67 -7.14 3.26
C ASP A 48 -6.32 -5.76 2.69
N ALA A 49 -5.15 -5.25 3.02
CA ALA A 49 -4.55 -4.11 2.33
C ALA A 49 -4.44 -4.38 0.81
N ARG A 50 -4.54 -3.32 0.01
CA ARG A 50 -4.41 -3.40 -1.46
C ARG A 50 -3.25 -2.56 -1.95
N GLY A 51 -2.29 -3.22 -2.61
CA GLY A 51 -1.18 -2.57 -3.28
C GLY A 51 -1.63 -1.86 -4.56
N PHE A 52 -1.10 -0.67 -4.79
CA PHE A 52 -1.28 0.15 -5.98
C PHE A 52 0.10 0.57 -6.49
N ALA A 53 0.68 -0.23 -7.38
CA ALA A 53 2.00 0.05 -7.95
C ALA A 53 1.86 0.57 -9.38
N VAL A 54 2.42 1.74 -9.65
CA VAL A 54 2.45 2.39 -10.97
C VAL A 54 3.89 2.56 -11.41
N LYS A 55 4.22 2.01 -12.57
CA LYS A 55 5.54 2.13 -13.21
C LYS A 55 5.43 3.09 -14.37
N PHE A 56 6.11 4.23 -14.29
CA PHE A 56 6.22 5.22 -15.36
C PHE A 56 7.46 4.94 -16.21
N TYR A 57 7.26 4.80 -17.52
CA TYR A 57 8.35 4.67 -18.47
C TYR A 57 8.68 6.06 -19.02
N THR A 58 9.66 6.73 -18.39
CA THR A 58 10.05 8.10 -18.73
C THR A 58 11.37 8.12 -19.52
N GLU A 59 11.70 9.25 -20.16
CA GLU A 59 12.93 9.38 -20.95
C GLU A 59 14.19 9.40 -20.07
N ASP A 60 14.06 9.89 -18.83
CA ASP A 60 15.16 9.98 -17.86
C ASP A 60 15.30 8.71 -16.99
N GLY A 61 14.49 7.69 -17.26
CA GLY A 61 14.50 6.41 -16.56
C GLY A 61 13.13 5.93 -16.12
N ILE A 62 13.10 4.78 -15.47
CA ILE A 62 11.87 4.23 -14.90
C ILE A 62 11.64 4.88 -13.55
N TRP A 63 10.43 5.39 -13.35
CA TRP A 63 9.98 5.88 -12.04
C TRP A 63 8.83 5.02 -11.53
N ASP A 64 8.99 4.43 -10.35
CA ASP A 64 7.98 3.57 -9.74
C ASP A 64 7.31 4.30 -8.55
N LEU A 65 6.00 4.50 -8.64
CA LEU A 65 5.18 4.95 -7.53
C LEU A 65 4.50 3.73 -6.90
N VAL A 66 5.03 3.29 -5.76
CA VAL A 66 4.54 2.10 -5.07
C VAL A 66 3.75 2.51 -3.84
N GLY A 67 2.42 2.37 -3.92
CA GLY A 67 1.50 2.76 -2.87
C GLY A 67 0.61 1.62 -2.38
N ILE A 68 -0.21 1.96 -1.39
CA ILE A 68 -1.27 1.14 -0.82
C ILE A 68 -2.57 1.95 -0.83
N ASN A 69 -3.72 1.29 -0.84
CA ASN A 69 -5.03 1.96 -0.84
C ASN A 69 -5.35 2.73 0.45
N SER A 70 -4.55 2.54 1.50
CA SER A 70 -4.69 3.25 2.78
C SER A 70 -3.61 4.34 2.87
N PRO A 71 -3.92 5.54 3.38
CA PRO A 71 -2.99 6.67 3.40
C PRO A 71 -1.90 6.59 4.47
N ILE A 72 -2.00 5.63 5.37
CA ILE A 72 -1.11 5.47 6.53
C ILE A 72 -0.64 4.02 6.53
N PHE A 73 0.67 3.82 6.70
CA PHE A 73 1.24 2.50 6.90
C PHE A 73 1.15 2.10 8.39
N PRO A 74 0.85 0.84 8.75
CA PRO A 74 0.57 0.46 10.14
C PRO A 74 1.76 0.61 11.10
N ILE A 75 2.98 0.54 10.58
CA ILE A 75 4.23 0.64 11.36
C ILE A 75 4.97 1.94 11.01
N ARG A 76 5.61 2.54 12.02
CA ARG A 76 6.49 3.71 11.83
C ARG A 76 7.91 3.31 11.44
N ASP A 77 8.43 2.26 12.06
CA ASP A 77 9.79 1.80 11.85
C ASP A 77 9.85 0.71 10.75
N PRO A 78 10.60 0.93 9.65
CA PRO A 78 10.77 -0.08 8.61
C PRO A 78 11.50 -1.35 9.10
N MET A 79 12.28 -1.29 10.19
CA MET A 79 12.96 -2.47 10.75
C MET A 79 11.97 -3.53 11.25
N LEU A 80 10.76 -3.10 11.66
CA LEU A 80 9.71 -3.99 12.15
C LEU A 80 8.89 -4.63 11.02
N PHE A 81 9.14 -4.27 9.75
CA PHE A 81 8.38 -4.79 8.61
C PHE A 81 8.41 -6.32 8.48
N PRO A 82 9.55 -7.03 8.64
CA PRO A 82 9.56 -8.48 8.58
C PRO A 82 8.68 -9.12 9.67
N SER A 83 8.76 -8.59 10.90
CA SER A 83 7.94 -9.02 12.02
C SER A 83 6.45 -8.80 11.73
N PHE A 84 6.08 -7.63 11.22
CA PHE A 84 4.71 -7.32 10.83
C PHE A 84 4.18 -8.29 9.77
N ILE A 85 4.94 -8.59 8.72
CA ILE A 85 4.52 -9.51 7.66
C ILE A 85 4.37 -10.95 8.19
N HIS A 86 5.23 -11.39 9.11
CA HIS A 86 5.08 -12.70 9.75
C HIS A 86 3.76 -12.85 10.51
N THR A 87 3.24 -11.77 11.12
CA THR A 87 1.93 -11.81 11.80
C THR A 87 0.74 -11.96 10.86
N GLN A 88 0.89 -11.61 9.58
CA GLN A 88 -0.20 -11.67 8.60
C GLN A 88 -0.18 -12.96 7.77
N LYS A 89 0.97 -13.64 7.72
CA LYS A 89 1.14 -14.88 6.96
C LYS A 89 0.75 -16.11 7.79
N ARG A 90 0.65 -17.27 7.11
CA ARG A 90 0.36 -18.55 7.76
C ARG A 90 1.43 -18.88 8.79
N ASN A 91 1.03 -19.57 9.86
CA ASN A 91 1.96 -20.06 10.86
C ASN A 91 2.95 -21.05 10.19
N PRO A 92 4.28 -20.88 10.37
CA PRO A 92 5.28 -21.71 9.71
C PRO A 92 5.25 -23.19 10.13
N GLN A 93 4.76 -23.51 11.33
CA GLN A 93 4.70 -24.88 11.83
C GLN A 93 3.43 -25.62 11.37
N THR A 94 2.30 -24.94 11.33
CA THR A 94 1.00 -25.57 11.05
C THR A 94 0.49 -25.31 9.64
N HIS A 95 1.05 -24.33 8.91
CA HIS A 95 0.55 -23.83 7.62
C HIS A 95 -0.93 -23.41 7.63
N LEU A 96 -1.51 -23.25 8.81
CA LEU A 96 -2.85 -22.74 9.01
C LEU A 96 -2.82 -21.23 9.21
N LYS A 97 -3.92 -20.57 8.86
CA LYS A 97 -4.17 -19.20 9.30
C LYS A 97 -4.67 -19.26 10.75
N CYS A 98 -4.19 -18.39 11.62
CA CYS A 98 -4.86 -18.20 12.92
C CYS A 98 -6.29 -17.73 12.64
N GLN A 99 -7.27 -18.44 13.23
CA GLN A 99 -8.70 -18.13 13.09
C GLN A 99 -9.00 -16.74 13.68
N ASP A 100 -8.24 -16.37 14.72
CA ASP A 100 -8.19 -15.06 15.31
C ASP A 100 -7.05 -14.28 14.66
N ALA A 101 -7.36 -13.47 13.65
CA ALA A 101 -6.39 -12.52 13.07
C ALA A 101 -5.99 -11.40 14.05
N VAL A 102 -6.31 -11.56 15.34
CA VAL A 102 -6.00 -10.73 16.50
C VAL A 102 -5.36 -11.65 17.56
N ASP A 103 -4.23 -12.28 17.23
CA ASP A 103 -3.37 -12.84 18.27
C ASP A 103 -2.94 -11.68 19.19
N GLN A 104 -2.95 -11.87 20.51
CA GLN A 104 -2.57 -10.85 21.50
C GLN A 104 -1.21 -10.19 21.19
N ASN A 105 -0.26 -10.95 20.62
CA ASN A 105 1.04 -10.45 20.17
C ASN A 105 0.98 -9.44 19.00
N LYS A 106 -0.11 -9.45 18.22
CA LYS A 106 -0.37 -8.50 17.13
C LYS A 106 -0.81 -7.14 17.69
N LEU A 107 -1.46 -7.13 18.85
CA LEU A 107 -1.74 -5.91 19.61
C LEU A 107 -0.46 -5.40 20.25
N ASP A 108 0.41 -6.26 20.79
CA ASP A 108 1.62 -5.80 21.49
C ASP A 108 2.60 -5.06 20.54
N MET A 109 2.94 -5.66 19.38
CA MET A 109 3.81 -5.04 18.35
C MET A 109 3.24 -3.74 17.79
N VAL A 110 1.92 -3.62 17.75
CA VAL A 110 1.25 -2.46 17.17
C VAL A 110 0.93 -1.43 18.25
N SER A 111 0.75 -1.81 19.51
CA SER A 111 0.31 -0.90 20.56
C SER A 111 1.37 0.10 20.99
N GLU A 112 2.65 -0.26 20.95
CA GLU A 112 3.76 0.62 21.37
C GLU A 112 4.17 1.59 20.24
N ASP A 113 4.10 1.17 18.97
CA ASP A 113 4.59 1.94 17.81
C ASP A 113 3.51 2.34 16.79
N ALA A 114 2.23 2.02 17.02
CA ALA A 114 1.14 2.39 16.11
C ALA A 114 1.04 3.90 15.92
N VAL A 115 0.92 4.29 14.65
CA VAL A 115 0.53 5.64 14.27
C VAL A 115 -0.92 5.94 14.69
N ASP A 116 -1.80 4.94 14.67
CA ASP A 116 -3.21 5.08 15.02
C ASP A 116 -3.85 3.71 15.33
N GLN A 117 -4.25 3.49 16.58
CA GLN A 117 -4.92 2.25 17.02
C GLN A 117 -6.32 2.11 16.41
N ASN A 118 -6.98 3.21 16.01
CA ASN A 118 -8.33 3.18 15.45
C ASN A 118 -8.41 2.63 14.01
N LYS A 119 -7.28 2.44 13.33
CA LYS A 119 -7.25 1.91 11.94
C LYS A 119 -6.87 0.44 11.83
N LEU A 120 -6.42 -0.19 12.93
CA LEU A 120 -6.35 -1.65 13.04
C LEU A 120 -7.72 -2.31 12.85
N ASP A 121 -8.79 -1.59 13.18
CA ASP A 121 -10.19 -1.98 12.98
C ASP A 121 -10.58 -2.06 11.49
N THR A 122 -9.77 -1.51 10.59
CA THR A 122 -9.94 -1.79 9.14
C THR A 122 -9.56 -3.23 8.81
N VAL A 123 -8.69 -3.85 9.61
CA VAL A 123 -8.27 -5.26 9.50
C VAL A 123 -9.11 -6.17 10.41
N SER A 124 -9.62 -5.64 11.53
CA SER A 124 -10.49 -6.32 12.51
C SER A 124 -11.93 -5.79 12.46
N GLY A 125 -12.90 -6.60 11.99
CA GLY A 125 -14.33 -6.26 11.79
C GLY A 125 -14.91 -5.17 12.71
N CYS A 126 -15.56 -4.13 12.17
CA CYS A 126 -16.99 -4.10 11.90
C CYS A 126 -17.38 -2.74 11.28
N CYS A 127 -18.54 -2.64 10.64
CA CYS A 127 -19.09 -1.43 9.99
C CYS A 127 -18.84 -0.10 10.75
N ARG A 128 -18.20 0.87 10.08
CA ARG A 128 -18.67 2.28 9.95
C ARG A 128 -17.88 3.00 8.85
N PRO A 129 -18.53 3.87 8.05
CA PRO A 129 -17.87 4.65 7.03
C PRO A 129 -17.17 5.87 7.65
N GLU A 130 -16.35 6.53 6.84
CA GLU A 130 -15.84 7.89 7.05
C GLU A 130 -14.49 7.99 7.75
N GLN A 131 -13.45 8.32 6.96
CA GLN A 131 -12.52 9.44 7.15
C GLN A 131 -11.43 9.32 6.07
N VAL A 132 -11.61 10.12 5.02
CA VAL A 132 -10.68 10.31 3.91
C VAL A 132 -9.51 11.15 4.41
N GLY A 133 -8.29 10.64 4.27
CA GLY A 133 -7.06 11.41 4.40
C GLY A 133 -6.12 10.92 3.31
N TYR A 134 -5.45 11.81 2.59
CA TYR A 134 -4.51 11.46 1.54
C TYR A 134 -3.09 11.63 2.09
N GLY A 135 -2.29 10.56 2.05
CA GLY A 135 -0.88 10.55 2.41
C GLY A 135 -0.16 9.59 1.46
N VAL A 136 0.65 10.15 0.56
CA VAL A 136 1.50 9.38 -0.35
C VAL A 136 2.85 9.21 0.36
N MET A 137 3.18 7.98 0.75
CA MET A 137 4.53 7.62 1.19
C MET A 137 5.35 7.32 -0.06
N MET A 138 6.31 8.20 -0.36
CA MET A 138 7.31 8.02 -1.41
C MET A 138 8.48 7.27 -0.76
N LEU A 139 8.74 6.03 -1.21
CA LEU A 139 10.00 5.31 -0.94
C LEU A 139 10.95 5.52 -2.11
#